data_AF-A0A222EZB2-F1
#
_entry.id   AF-A0A222EZB2-F1
#
_cell.length_a   1.000
_cell.length_b   1.000
_cell.length_c   1.000
_cell.angle_alpha   90.00
_cell.angle_beta   90.00
_cell.angle_gamma   90.00
#
_symmetry.space_group_name_H-M   'P 1'
#
loop_
_entity.id
_entity.type
_entity.pdbx_description
1 polymer ?
#
loop_
_entity_poly.entity_id
_entity_poly.type
_entity_poly.pdbx_seq_one_letter_code
_entity_poly.pdbx_strand_id
1 'polypeptide(L)'
;MRLANLSPKHTAAAMTALPVSSETVRTTNVTPEDVRAMMLYLRKARDRAIAIRDRSPGGSYLESVLTRTIDGIALELSQLDYLLAQKPAVAVPARSCGNRMRPAL
;
A
#
# COMPACT_ATOMS: atom_id res chain seq x y z
N MET A 1 23.90 4.25 56.75
CA MET A 1 22.93 3.20 57.08
C MET A 1 22.10 2.86 55.85
N ARG A 2 22.01 1.55 55.56
CA ARG A 2 21.02 0.81 54.74
C ARG A 2 20.85 1.14 53.23
N LEU A 3 21.44 0.26 52.43
CA LEU A 3 20.93 -0.19 51.13
C LEU A 3 19.58 -0.90 51.32
N ALA A 4 18.63 -0.62 50.44
CA ALA A 4 17.45 -1.46 50.25
C ALA A 4 17.17 -1.59 48.74
N ASN A 5 17.54 -2.74 48.19
CA ASN A 5 17.00 -3.28 46.95
C ASN A 5 15.59 -3.80 47.22
N LEU A 6 14.59 -3.44 46.40
CA LEU A 6 13.41 -4.27 46.16
C LEU A 6 12.87 -4.06 44.72
N SER A 7 13.26 -5.01 43.86
CA SER A 7 12.56 -5.59 42.69
C SER A 7 11.28 -4.93 42.15
N PRO A 8 11.19 -4.69 40.83
CA PRO A 8 9.93 -4.69 40.11
C PRO A 8 9.58 -6.13 39.70
N LYS A 9 8.56 -6.71 40.33
CA LYS A 9 7.81 -7.85 39.79
C LYS A 9 6.83 -7.34 38.74
N HIS A 10 7.15 -7.50 37.46
CA HIS A 10 6.15 -7.52 36.39
C HIS A 10 6.19 -8.87 35.70
N THR A 11 5.39 -9.79 36.25
CA THR A 11 4.93 -11.01 35.59
C THR A 11 3.69 -10.71 34.74
N ALA A 12 3.56 -11.44 33.64
CA ALA A 12 2.47 -11.49 32.65
C ALA A 12 2.46 -10.32 31.65
N ALA A 13 2.41 -10.53 30.33
CA ALA A 13 1.79 -11.61 29.60
C ALA A 13 2.69 -12.13 28.46
N ALA A 14 2.76 -13.46 28.34
CA ALA A 14 3.13 -14.12 27.10
C ALA A 14 2.15 -13.64 26.03
N MET A 15 2.64 -12.85 25.07
CA MET A 15 1.87 -12.57 23.86
C MET A 15 1.79 -13.88 23.08
N THR A 16 0.71 -14.62 23.32
CA THR A 16 0.24 -15.63 22.39
C THR A 16 0.02 -14.91 21.07
N ALA A 17 0.96 -15.06 20.14
CA ALA A 17 0.78 -14.63 18.78
C ALA A 17 -0.41 -15.42 18.24
N LEU A 18 -1.58 -14.78 18.21
CA LEU A 18 -2.70 -15.26 17.44
C LEU A 18 -2.18 -15.41 16.01
N PRO A 19 -2.36 -16.56 15.35
CA PRO A 19 -2.19 -16.58 13.91
C PRO A 19 -3.17 -15.53 13.39
N VAL A 20 -2.63 -14.46 12.80
CA VAL A 20 -3.38 -13.63 11.87
C VAL A 20 -3.95 -14.63 10.90
N SER A 21 -5.23 -14.95 11.10
CA SER A 21 -6.02 -15.64 10.11
C SER A 21 -5.80 -14.79 8.88
N SER A 22 -5.18 -15.38 7.85
CA SER A 22 -5.08 -14.79 6.53
C SER A 22 -6.53 -14.54 6.11
N GLU A 23 -7.04 -13.38 6.51
CA GLU A 23 -8.32 -12.85 6.10
C GLU A 23 -8.25 -12.98 4.60
N THR A 24 -9.09 -13.87 4.07
CA THR A 24 -9.15 -14.20 2.65
C THR A 24 -9.22 -12.87 1.94
N VAL A 25 -8.06 -12.42 1.44
CA VAL A 25 -7.93 -11.15 0.74
C VAL A 25 -8.89 -11.34 -0.40
N ARG A 26 -10.05 -10.68 -0.33
CA ARG A 26 -10.97 -10.61 -1.44
C ARG A 26 -10.19 -9.86 -2.49
N THR A 27 -9.50 -10.60 -3.34
CA THR A 27 -8.79 -10.06 -4.49
C THR A 27 -9.89 -9.56 -5.40
N THR A 28 -10.28 -8.29 -5.21
CA THR A 28 -10.97 -7.55 -6.24
C THR A 28 -10.08 -7.67 -7.46
N ASN A 29 -10.62 -8.32 -8.49
CA ASN A 29 -9.88 -8.58 -9.71
C ASN A 29 -9.78 -7.23 -10.45
N VAL A 30 -8.76 -6.44 -10.12
CA VAL A 30 -8.55 -5.09 -10.67
C VAL A 30 -7.86 -5.22 -12.01
N THR A 31 -8.51 -4.74 -13.07
CA THR A 31 -7.93 -4.74 -14.42
C THR A 31 -7.08 -3.49 -14.67
N PRO A 32 -6.11 -3.53 -15.60
CA PRO A 32 -5.38 -2.32 -16.01
C PRO A 32 -6.31 -1.20 -16.48
N GLU A 33 -7.45 -1.53 -17.10
CA GLU A 33 -8.48 -0.59 -17.54
C GLU A 33 -9.14 0.11 -16.35
N ASP A 34 -9.43 -0.62 -15.26
CA ASP A 34 -9.97 -0.05 -14.02
C ASP A 34 -8.97 0.95 -13.41
N VAL A 35 -7.68 0.62 -13.42
CA VAL A 35 -6.62 1.53 -12.94
C VAL A 35 -6.55 2.77 -13.80
N ARG A 36 -6.60 2.64 -15.14
CA ARG A 36 -6.62 3.80 -16.05
C ARG A 36 -7.85 4.68 -15.82
N ALA A 37 -9.01 4.08 -15.57
CA ALA A 37 -10.22 4.83 -15.21
C ALA A 37 -10.05 5.58 -13.88
N MET A 38 -9.50 4.92 -12.85
CA MET A 38 -9.19 5.56 -11.57
C MET A 38 -8.23 6.74 -11.74
N MET A 39 -7.18 6.58 -12.54
CA MET A 39 -6.23 7.66 -12.84
C MET A 39 -6.90 8.85 -13.53
N LEU A 40 -7.88 8.63 -14.41
CA LEU A 40 -8.65 9.71 -15.01
C LEU A 40 -9.44 10.50 -13.96
N TYR A 41 -10.06 9.80 -13.01
CA TYR A 41 -10.76 10.45 -11.89
C TYR A 41 -9.82 11.24 -11.00
N LEU A 42 -8.66 10.67 -10.64
CA LEU A 42 -7.65 11.34 -9.82
C LEU A 42 -7.10 12.59 -10.50
N ARG A 43 -6.82 12.55 -11.82
CA ARG A 43 -6.40 13.74 -12.58
C ARG A 43 -7.47 14.83 -12.52
N LYS A 44 -8.75 14.49 -12.77
CA LYS A 44 -9.86 15.44 -12.66
C LYS A 44 -10.03 16.01 -11.24
N ALA A 45 -9.85 15.18 -10.22
CA ALA A 45 -9.94 15.61 -8.82
C ALA A 45 -8.82 16.60 -8.48
N ARG A 46 -7.59 16.32 -8.91
CA ARG A 46 -6.44 17.23 -8.77
C ARG A 46 -6.69 18.56 -9.45
N ASP A 47 -7.15 18.55 -10.70
CA ASP A 47 -7.40 19.78 -11.46
C ASP A 47 -8.48 20.64 -10.80
N ARG A 48 -9.51 20.01 -10.22
CA ARG A 48 -10.52 20.70 -9.40
C ARG A 48 -9.91 21.27 -8.12
N ALA A 49 -9.07 20.51 -7.42
CA ALA A 49 -8.42 20.98 -6.20
C ALA A 49 -7.53 22.20 -6.48
N ILE A 50 -6.80 22.21 -7.61
CA ILE A 50 -6.03 23.36 -8.09
C ILE A 50 -6.96 24.55 -8.31
N ALA A 51 -8.04 24.39 -9.08
CA ALA A 51 -8.97 25.47 -9.38
C ALA A 51 -9.64 26.08 -8.13
N ILE A 52 -9.89 25.28 -7.09
CA ILE A 52 -10.41 25.76 -5.80
C ILE A 52 -9.33 26.49 -5.01
N ARG A 53 -8.11 25.93 -4.95
CA ARG A 53 -6.99 26.54 -4.22
C ARG A 53 -6.65 27.91 -4.78
N ASP A 54 -6.61 28.05 -6.10
CA ASP A 54 -6.26 29.31 -6.77
C ASP A 54 -7.29 30.43 -6.52
N ARG A 55 -8.50 30.07 -6.05
CA ARG A 55 -9.56 31.01 -5.63
C ARG A 55 -9.66 31.16 -4.11
N SER A 56 -8.86 30.38 -3.36
CA SER A 56 -8.89 30.39 -1.90
C SER A 56 -8.07 31.57 -1.37
N PRO A 57 -8.45 32.17 -0.24
CA PRO A 57 -7.63 33.19 0.40
C PRO A 57 -6.25 32.61 0.76
N GLY A 58 -5.18 33.34 0.42
CA GLY A 58 -3.82 32.96 0.77
C GLY A 58 -3.61 32.88 2.29
N GLY A 59 -2.77 31.95 2.72
CA GLY A 59 -2.54 31.62 4.13
C GLY A 59 -3.70 30.91 4.82
N SER A 60 -4.78 30.57 4.09
CA SER A 60 -5.90 29.85 4.69
C SER A 60 -5.57 28.39 4.97
N TYR A 61 -6.21 27.82 5.99
CA TYR A 61 -6.15 26.38 6.24
C TYR A 61 -6.56 25.57 5.00
N LEU A 62 -7.58 26.05 4.28
CA LEU A 62 -8.06 25.41 3.05
C LEU A 62 -6.97 25.36 1.97
N GLU A 63 -6.20 26.44 1.77
CA GLU A 63 -5.08 26.45 0.83
C GLU A 63 -4.02 25.40 1.21
N SER A 64 -3.70 25.30 2.50
CA SER A 64 -2.71 24.33 3.00
C SER A 64 -3.18 22.88 2.81
N VAL A 65 -4.45 22.61 3.09
CA VAL A 65 -5.07 21.30 2.87
C VAL A 65 -5.07 20.97 1.38
N LEU A 66 -5.52 21.89 0.53
CA LEU A 66 -5.58 21.66 -0.91
C LEU A 66 -4.19 21.44 -1.50
N THR A 67 -3.18 22.18 -1.05
CA THR A 67 -1.79 21.95 -1.45
C THR A 67 -1.35 20.52 -1.13
N ARG A 68 -1.53 20.06 0.12
CA ARG A 68 -1.20 18.69 0.52
C ARG A 68 -2.00 17.65 -0.27
N THR A 69 -3.28 17.91 -0.54
CA THR A 69 -4.12 17.01 -1.33
C THR A 69 -3.64 16.91 -2.77
N ILE A 70 -3.27 18.03 -3.41
CA ILE A 70 -2.73 18.06 -4.77
C ILE A 70 -1.44 17.24 -4.84
N ASP A 71 -0.53 17.46 -3.89
CA ASP A 71 0.75 16.74 -3.81
C ASP A 71 0.55 15.24 -3.61
N GLY A 72 -0.38 14.87 -2.71
CA GLY A 72 -0.77 13.47 -2.49
C GLY A 72 -1.32 12.82 -3.76
N ILE A 73 -2.26 13.46 -4.45
CA ILE A 73 -2.81 12.90 -5.71
C ILE A 73 -1.72 12.79 -6.79
N ALA A 74 -0.79 13.73 -6.87
CA ALA A 74 0.32 13.67 -7.83
C ALA A 74 1.25 12.47 -7.56
N LEU A 75 1.53 12.19 -6.28
CA LEU A 75 2.30 11.02 -5.87
C LEU A 75 1.58 9.72 -6.24
N GLU A 76 0.30 9.58 -5.88
CA GLU A 76 -0.49 8.39 -6.19
C GLU A 76 -0.58 8.14 -7.69
N LEU A 77 -0.79 9.19 -8.50
CA LEU A 77 -0.77 9.06 -9.97
C LEU A 77 0.57 8.53 -10.48
N SER A 78 1.68 9.00 -9.91
CA SER A 78 3.02 8.55 -10.30
C SER A 78 3.27 7.09 -9.92
N GLN A 79 2.77 6.64 -8.77
CA GLN A 79 2.83 5.24 -8.35
C GLN A 79 1.99 4.35 -9.28
N LEU A 80 0.78 4.76 -9.65
CA LEU A 80 -0.06 4.02 -10.59
C LEU A 80 0.58 3.96 -11.99
N ASP A 81 1.14 5.06 -12.48
CA ASP A 81 1.90 5.10 -13.74
C ASP A 81 3.09 4.11 -13.68
N TYR A 82 3.83 4.07 -12.57
CA TYR A 82 4.93 3.13 -12.36
C TYR A 82 4.45 1.67 -12.36
N LEU A 83 3.38 1.35 -11.63
CA LEU A 83 2.82 0.00 -11.57
C LEU A 83 2.29 -0.48 -12.93
N LEU A 84 1.68 0.41 -13.71
CA LEU A 84 1.22 0.09 -15.07
C LEU A 84 2.38 -0.09 -16.07
N ALA A 85 3.48 0.65 -15.89
CA ALA A 85 4.66 0.54 -16.74
C ALA A 85 5.46 -0.75 -16.47
N GLN A 86 5.40 -1.27 -15.25
CA GLN A 86 6.00 -2.56 -14.93
C GLN A 86 5.18 -3.69 -15.56
N LYS A 87 5.63 -4.16 -16.73
CA LYS A 87 5.20 -5.46 -17.26
C LYS A 87 5.41 -6.50 -16.16
N PRO A 88 4.38 -7.23 -15.71
CA PRO A 88 4.60 -8.30 -14.74
C PRO A 88 5.66 -9.20 -15.36
N ALA A 89 6.77 -9.40 -14.65
CA ALA A 89 7.77 -10.38 -15.04
C ALA A 89 6.98 -11.66 -15.24
N VAL A 90 6.79 -12.03 -16.51
CA VAL A 90 6.09 -13.25 -16.88
C VAL A 90 6.86 -14.31 -16.13
N ALA A 91 6.26 -14.83 -15.05
CA ALA A 91 6.70 -16.06 -14.44
C ALA A 91 6.55 -17.05 -15.58
N VAL A 92 7.65 -17.25 -16.31
CA VAL A 92 7.75 -18.28 -17.33
C VAL A 92 7.28 -19.52 -16.60
N PRO A 93 6.14 -20.13 -16.97
CA PRO A 93 5.76 -21.37 -16.34
C PRO A 93 6.96 -22.27 -16.55
N ALA A 94 7.58 -22.72 -15.46
CA ALA A 94 8.71 -23.62 -15.51
C ALA A 94 8.29 -24.73 -16.46
N ARG A 95 8.87 -24.73 -17.67
CA ARG A 95 8.63 -25.78 -18.66
C ARG A 95 8.80 -27.06 -17.89
N SER A 96 7.76 -27.89 -17.86
CA SER A 96 7.74 -29.14 -17.12
C SER A 96 9.02 -29.91 -17.47
N CYS A 97 10.01 -29.82 -16.59
CA CYS A 97 11.23 -30.59 -16.70
C CYS A 97 10.77 -32.03 -16.53
N GLY A 98 10.83 -32.77 -17.62
CA GLY A 98 10.25 -34.09 -17.78
C GLY A 98 10.44 -34.98 -16.56
N ASN A 99 9.34 -35.64 -16.22
CA ASN A 99 9.24 -36.91 -15.52
C ASN A 99 10.61 -37.59 -15.28
N ARG A 100 11.27 -37.28 -14.16
CA ARG A 100 12.41 -38.10 -13.71
C ARG A 100 11.83 -39.41 -13.19
N MET A 101 11.83 -40.43 -14.05
CA MET A 101 11.64 -41.82 -13.63
C MET A 101 12.60 -42.13 -12.48
N ARG A 102 12.06 -42.55 -11.34
CA ARG A 102 12.88 -43.14 -10.26
C ARG A 102 13.10 -44.62 -10.59
N PRO A 103 14.33 -45.14 -10.54
CA PRO A 103 14.56 -46.57 -10.62
C PRO A 103 14.07 -47.24 -9.33
N ALA A 104 13.48 -48.42 -9.47
CA ALA A 104 13.16 -49.28 -8.34
C ALA A 104 14.46 -49.90 -7.80
N LEU A 105 14.66 -49.78 -6.49
CA LEU A 105 15.53 -50.64 -5.69
C LEU A 105 14.66 -51.28 -4.61
#